data_AF-A0A1A3GSA7-F1
#
_entry.id   AF-A0A1A3GSA7-F1
#
_cell.length_a   1.000
_cell.length_b   1.000
_cell.length_c   1.000
_cell.angle_alpha   90.00
_cell.angle_beta   90.00
_cell.angle_gamma   90.00
#
_symmetry.space_group_name_H-M   'P 1'
#
loop_
_entity.id
_entity.type
_entity.pdbx_description
1 polymer ?
#
loop_
_entity_poly.entity_id
_entity_poly.type
_entity_poly.pdbx_seq_one_letter_code
_entity_poly.pdbx_strand_id
1 'polypeptide(L)'
;MGAELVRKSGLSAYLWGDLAPQQLVEELRQQSAALLSRGQHSGAIRRDVTTADVTATIWALRGIVAAGGGDELWRRHLDTVLRGFHPAS
;
A
#
# COMPACT_ATOMS: atom_id res chain seq x y z
N MET A 1 -2.38 -14.77 -16.15
CA MET A 1 -3.75 -14.39 -15.75
C MET A 1 -3.74 -13.57 -14.45
N GLY A 2 -3.07 -12.41 -14.42
CA GLY A 2 -2.93 -11.59 -13.20
C GLY A 2 -3.47 -10.15 -13.32
N ALA A 3 -3.56 -9.61 -14.53
CA ALA A 3 -3.96 -8.23 -14.78
C ALA A 3 -5.49 -8.01 -14.80
N GLU A 4 -6.28 -9.07 -14.96
CA GLU A 4 -7.74 -8.97 -15.07
C GLU A 4 -8.44 -8.89 -13.70
N LEU A 5 -7.81 -9.45 -12.65
CA LEU A 5 -8.27 -9.32 -11.26
C LEU A 5 -8.11 -7.89 -10.73
N VAL A 6 -7.10 -7.14 -11.19
CA VAL A 6 -6.85 -5.75 -10.77
C VAL A 6 -7.93 -4.78 -11.28
N ARG A 7 -8.60 -5.12 -12.38
CA ARG A 7 -9.65 -4.28 -12.99
C ARG A 7 -10.99 -4.30 -12.23
N LYS A 8 -11.16 -5.21 -11.26
CA LYS A 8 -12.25 -5.15 -10.30
C LYS A 8 -11.79 -4.34 -9.09
N SER A 9 -12.01 -3.04 -9.14
CA SER A 9 -12.11 -2.15 -7.96
C SER A 9 -12.99 -2.70 -6.82
N GLY A 10 -13.79 -3.75 -7.09
CA GLY A 10 -14.49 -4.55 -6.09
C GLY A 10 -13.62 -5.45 -5.21
N LEU A 11 -12.47 -5.98 -5.65
CA LEU A 11 -11.60 -6.82 -4.81
C LEU A 11 -10.94 -6.03 -3.68
N SER A 12 -10.64 -4.75 -3.92
CA SER A 12 -10.20 -3.81 -2.89
C SER A 12 -11.25 -3.59 -1.80
N ALA A 13 -12.53 -3.56 -2.17
CA ALA A 13 -13.63 -3.43 -1.22
C ALA A 13 -13.85 -4.72 -0.41
N TYR A 14 -13.71 -5.91 -1.03
CA TYR A 14 -13.83 -7.20 -0.32
C TYR A 14 -12.70 -7.45 0.68
N LEU A 15 -11.48 -6.97 0.44
CA LEU A 15 -10.34 -7.22 1.34
C LEU A 15 -10.45 -6.46 2.66
N TRP A 16 -11.15 -5.32 2.68
CA TRP A 16 -11.38 -4.54 3.89
C TRP A 16 -12.82 -4.63 4.40
N GLY A 17 -13.81 -4.75 3.51
CA GLY A 17 -15.24 -4.64 3.83
C GLY A 17 -15.74 -5.64 4.86
N ASP A 18 -15.13 -6.83 4.93
CA ASP A 18 -15.46 -7.86 5.93
C ASP A 18 -14.58 -7.77 7.20
N LEU A 19 -13.54 -6.92 7.25
CA LEU A 19 -12.51 -6.93 8.28
C LEU A 19 -12.25 -5.59 8.98
N ALA A 20 -12.71 -4.47 8.41
CA ALA A 20 -12.62 -3.15 9.01
C ALA A 20 -13.83 -2.30 8.62
N PRO A 21 -14.37 -1.48 9.55
CA PRO A 21 -15.39 -0.48 9.24
C PRO A 21 -14.98 0.39 8.04
N GLN A 22 -15.89 0.61 7.09
CA GLN A 22 -15.63 1.37 5.87
C GLN A 22 -15.05 2.77 6.14
N GLN A 23 -15.48 3.40 7.23
CA GLN A 23 -14.96 4.70 7.65
C GLN A 23 -13.46 4.66 7.94
N LEU A 24 -12.96 3.64 8.65
CA LEU A 24 -11.53 3.51 8.94
C LEU A 24 -10.71 3.25 7.68
N VAL A 25 -11.28 2.50 6.72
CA VAL A 25 -10.65 2.24 5.43
C VAL A 25 -10.51 3.55 4.64
N GLU A 26 -11.52 4.39 4.67
CA GLU A 26 -11.49 5.68 3.97
C GLU A 26 -10.56 6.67 4.66
N GLU A 27 -10.56 6.73 6.00
CA GLU A 27 -9.60 7.53 6.77
C GLU A 27 -8.15 7.14 6.43
N LEU A 28 -7.84 5.84 6.41
CA LEU A 28 -6.53 5.33 6.01
C LEU A 28 -6.17 5.72 4.57
N ARG A 29 -7.13 5.64 3.63
CA ARG A 29 -6.92 6.04 2.24
C ARG A 29 -6.58 7.53 2.15
N GLN A 30 -7.33 8.39 2.84
CA GLN A 30 -7.12 9.83 2.84
C GLN A 30 -5.76 10.21 3.44
N GLN A 31 -5.40 9.62 4.58
CA GLN A 31 -4.11 9.85 5.21
C GLN A 31 -2.95 9.38 4.33
N SER A 32 -3.09 8.22 3.69
CA SER A 32 -2.10 7.67 2.76
C SER A 32 -1.91 8.58 1.54
N ALA A 33 -3.00 9.08 0.95
CA ALA A 33 -2.96 10.01 -0.17
C ALA A 33 -2.28 11.34 0.21
N ALA A 34 -2.58 11.89 1.40
CA ALA A 34 -1.95 13.10 1.90
C ALA A 34 -0.45 12.91 2.16
N LEU A 35 -0.05 11.78 2.75
CA LEU A 35 1.36 11.43 2.95
C LEU A 35 2.12 11.30 1.62
N LEU A 36 1.54 10.59 0.66
CA LEU A 36 2.11 10.44 -0.68
C LEU A 36 2.30 11.80 -1.36
N SER A 37 1.26 12.64 -1.36
CA SER A 37 1.31 13.99 -1.94
C SER A 37 2.43 14.83 -1.32
N ARG A 38 2.57 14.82 0.01
CA ARG A 38 3.66 15.54 0.70
C ARG A 38 5.04 15.00 0.32
N GLY A 39 5.20 13.68 0.27
CA GLY A 39 6.46 13.05 -0.13
C GLY A 39 6.85 13.34 -1.58
N GLN A 40 5.86 13.42 -2.48
CA GLN A 40 6.10 13.81 -3.87
C GLN A 40 6.42 15.29 -4.01
N HIS A 41 5.78 16.15 -3.21
CA HIS A 41 6.03 17.59 -3.22
C HIS A 41 7.43 17.94 -2.70
N SER A 42 7.92 17.23 -1.69
CA SER A 42 9.28 17.40 -1.16
C SER A 42 10.37 16.72 -2.01
N GLY A 43 9.99 15.96 -3.05
CA GLY A 43 10.92 15.18 -3.85
C GLY A 43 11.43 13.90 -3.15
N ALA A 44 10.88 13.54 -1.99
CA ALA A 44 11.24 12.30 -1.29
C ALA A 44 10.68 11.04 -1.98
N ILE A 45 9.57 11.18 -2.73
CA ILE A 45 8.90 10.10 -3.47
C ILE A 45 8.80 10.48 -4.95
N ARG A 46 9.05 9.53 -5.85
CA ARG A 46 8.86 9.72 -7.30
C ARG A 46 7.39 10.00 -7.68
N ARG A 47 7.18 10.81 -8.71
CA ARG A 47 5.84 11.35 -9.05
C ARG A 47 4.84 10.34 -9.63
N ASP A 48 5.33 9.21 -10.12
CA ASP A 48 4.53 8.15 -10.71
C ASP A 48 4.13 7.05 -9.71
N VAL A 49 4.57 7.13 -8.45
CA VAL A 49 3.99 6.33 -7.37
C VAL A 49 2.57 6.80 -7.10
N THR A 50 1.65 5.86 -6.99
CA THR A 50 0.21 6.10 -6.83
C THR A 50 -0.30 5.60 -5.49
N THR A 51 -1.52 6.01 -5.13
CA THR A 51 -2.24 5.45 -3.98
C THR A 51 -2.54 3.96 -4.15
N ALA A 52 -2.57 3.44 -5.38
CA ALA A 52 -2.69 2.01 -5.64
C ALA A 52 -1.43 1.25 -5.23
N ASP A 53 -0.23 1.81 -5.44
CA ASP A 53 1.04 1.22 -5.00
C ASP A 53 1.13 1.18 -3.47
N VAL A 54 0.68 2.24 -2.80
CA VAL A 54 0.59 2.28 -1.33
C VAL A 54 -0.39 1.22 -0.83
N THR A 55 -1.56 1.10 -1.48
CA THR A 55 -2.56 0.09 -1.14
C THR A 55 -2.02 -1.33 -1.31
N ALA A 56 -1.32 -1.60 -2.41
CA ALA A 56 -0.69 -2.89 -2.68
C ALA A 56 0.38 -3.23 -1.62
N THR A 57 1.16 -2.23 -1.18
CA THR A 57 2.14 -2.38 -0.09
C THR A 57 1.45 -2.82 1.20
N ILE A 58 0.36 -2.16 1.59
CA ILE A 58 -0.40 -2.51 2.80
C ILE A 58 -0.95 -3.94 2.72
N TRP A 59 -1.46 -4.37 1.55
CA TRP A 59 -1.91 -5.75 1.36
C TRP A 59 -0.79 -6.78 1.47
N ALA A 60 0.37 -6.50 0.90
CA ALA A 60 1.53 -7.38 1.01
C ALA A 60 1.96 -7.54 2.47
N LEU A 61 2.05 -6.44 3.23
CA LEU A 61 2.38 -6.48 4.66
C LEU A 61 1.37 -7.30 5.45
N ARG A 62 0.07 -7.12 5.21
CA ARG A 62 -0.98 -7.93 5.84
C ARG A 62 -0.78 -9.42 5.54
N GLY A 63 -0.52 -9.77 4.28
CA GLY A 63 -0.27 -11.17 3.89
C GLY A 63 0.94 -11.77 4.61
N ILE A 64 2.03 -11.02 4.74
CA ILE A 64 3.24 -11.43 5.45
C ILE A 64 2.96 -11.69 6.93
N VAL A 65 2.25 -10.76 7.59
CA VAL A 65 1.87 -10.89 9.01
C VAL A 65 0.94 -12.08 9.22
N ALA A 66 -0.07 -12.25 8.35
CA ALA A 66 -1.02 -13.35 8.44
C ALA A 66 -0.37 -14.73 8.21
N ALA A 67 0.70 -14.80 7.43
CA ALA A 67 1.48 -16.01 7.22
C ALA A 67 2.35 -16.42 8.44
N GLY A 68 2.30 -15.67 9.54
CA GLY A 68 3.10 -15.94 10.74
C GLY A 68 4.59 -15.62 10.55
N GLY A 69 4.94 -14.78 9.57
CA GLY A 69 6.29 -14.28 9.41
C GLY A 69 6.73 -13.49 10.63
N GLY A 70 7.91 -13.79 11.16
CA GLY A 70 8.48 -13.00 12.26
C GLY A 70 8.64 -11.52 11.89
N ASP A 71 8.68 -10.65 12.89
CA ASP A 71 8.65 -9.19 12.70
C ASP A 71 9.66 -8.65 11.69
N GLU A 72 10.80 -9.30 11.55
CA GLU A 72 11.86 -8.88 10.62
C GLU A 72 11.42 -9.00 9.16
N LEU A 73 10.53 -9.95 8.83
CA LEU A 73 10.12 -10.21 7.46
C LEU A 73 9.31 -9.06 6.88
N TRP A 74 8.31 -8.56 7.61
CA TRP A 74 7.48 -7.46 7.13
C TRP A 74 8.28 -6.15 7.09
N ARG A 75 9.20 -5.92 8.04
CA ARG A 75 10.08 -4.74 8.07
C ARG A 75 11.01 -4.71 6.85
N ARG A 76 11.69 -5.81 6.57
CA ARG A 76 12.56 -5.94 5.39
C ARG A 76 11.80 -5.79 4.08
N HIS A 77 10.58 -6.33 4.01
CA HIS A 77 9.73 -6.15 2.83
C HIS A 77 9.34 -4.67 2.65
N LEU A 78 8.93 -3.99 3.72
CA LEU A 78 8.61 -2.57 3.68
C LEU A 78 9.82 -1.73 3.24
N ASP A 79 11.00 -1.97 3.80
CA ASP A 79 12.23 -1.27 3.39
C ASP A 79 12.51 -1.43 1.88
N THR A 80 12.36 -2.66 1.39
CA THR A 80 12.56 -2.98 -0.04
C THR A 80 11.59 -2.20 -0.93
N VAL A 81 10.31 -2.15 -0.56
CA VAL A 81 9.28 -1.42 -1.33
C VAL A 81 9.52 0.09 -1.28
N LEU A 82 9.81 0.65 -0.09
CA LEU A 82 10.05 2.08 0.07
C LEU A 82 11.28 2.58 -0.71
N ARG A 83 12.34 1.76 -0.82
CA ARG A 83 13.47 2.06 -1.72
C ARG A 83 13.03 2.23 -3.17
N GLY A 84 12.05 1.43 -3.64
CA GLY A 84 11.48 1.55 -4.98
C GLY A 84 10.61 2.80 -5.21
N PHE A 85 10.18 3.44 -4.13
CA PHE A 85 9.40 4.70 -4.17
C PHE A 85 10.29 5.94 -4.16
N HIS A 86 11.54 5.82 -3.72
CA HIS A 86 12.48 6.92 -3.82
C HIS A 86 12.77 7.27 -5.29
N PRO A 87 13.04 8.54 -5.62
CA PRO A 87 13.56 8.91 -6.93
C PRO A 87 14.85 8.14 -7.22
N ALA A 88 15.02 7.70 -8.47
CA ALA A 88 16.32 7.19 -8.91
C ALA A 88 17.36 8.30 -8.73
N SER A 89 18.48 7.99 -8.08
CA SER A 89 19.65 8.87 -8.02
C SER A 89 20.30 9.01 -9.39
#